data_AF-A0A9Q3P3S1-F1
#
_entry.id   AF-A0A9Q3P3S1-F1
#
_cell.length_a   1.000
_cell.length_b   1.000
_cell.length_c   1.000
_cell.angle_alpha   90.00
_cell.angle_beta   90.00
_cell.angle_gamma   90.00
#
_symmetry.space_group_name_H-M   'P 1'
#
loop_
_entity.id
_entity.type
_entity.pdbx_description
1 polymer ?
#
loop_
_entity_poly.entity_id
_entity_poly.type
_entity_poly.pdbx_seq_one_letter_code
_entity_poly.pdbx_strand_id
1 'polypeptide(L)'
;MTVDRFKASESLRQALTTAPLLLMPQFKLPFKLYIDASGDGLGAALYQVQIINYKPVEGPICFISRQIKPTETRYGATQMEFLCLVWHLENLNYFLEGCVFEVITDCNAFKSLLNMKTPNRHMLRWQITIQEYRGNMTIVHKHGNIGKNADGLRRWPLPNNIDNPAYVPEEAYPQIPIEGIIVTDLNTTFFEEVRNSYNQDKNCSI
;
A
#
# COMPACT_ATOMS: atom_id res chain seq x y z
N MET A 1 -6.93 -32.78 -16.77
CA MET A 1 -5.88 -31.74 -16.80
C MET A 1 -4.68 -32.35 -17.51
N THR A 2 -4.30 -31.90 -18.70
CA THR A 2 -3.29 -32.54 -19.57
C THR A 2 -1.87 -32.35 -19.04
N VAL A 3 -1.01 -33.37 -19.19
CA VAL A 3 0.38 -33.39 -18.70
C VAL A 3 1.18 -32.18 -19.20
N ASP A 4 0.92 -31.75 -20.43
CA ASP A 4 1.60 -30.59 -21.04
C ASP A 4 1.25 -29.27 -20.35
N ARG A 5 0.01 -29.12 -19.86
CA ARG A 5 -0.40 -27.92 -19.12
C ARG A 5 0.29 -27.84 -17.77
N PHE A 6 0.46 -28.99 -17.10
CA PHE A 6 1.18 -29.04 -15.83
C PHE A 6 2.66 -28.68 -16.02
N LYS A 7 3.32 -29.25 -17.03
CA LYS A 7 4.71 -28.89 -17.37
C LYS A 7 4.88 -27.42 -17.74
N ALA A 8 3.95 -26.86 -18.52
CA ALA A 8 3.97 -25.44 -18.87
C ALA A 8 3.75 -24.54 -17.64
N SER A 9 2.82 -24.90 -16.76
CA SER A 9 2.58 -24.19 -15.49
C SER A 9 3.81 -24.21 -14.60
N GLU A 10 4.46 -25.37 -14.46
CA GLU A 10 5.63 -25.49 -13.59
C GLU A 10 6.85 -24.79 -14.18
N SER A 11 7.01 -24.82 -15.51
CA SER A 11 8.05 -24.05 -16.20
C SER A 11 7.83 -22.54 -16.05
N LEU A 12 6.57 -22.07 -16.10
CA LEU A 12 6.23 -20.68 -15.84
C LEU A 12 6.52 -20.29 -14.39
N ARG A 13 6.16 -21.17 -13.43
CA ARG A 13 6.43 -20.95 -12.00
C ARG A 13 7.92 -20.85 -11.75
N GLN A 14 8.71 -21.78 -12.29
CA GLN A 14 10.16 -21.75 -12.23
C GLN A 14 10.72 -20.49 -12.90
N ALA A 15 10.25 -20.14 -14.09
CA ALA A 15 10.67 -18.91 -14.76
C ALA A 15 10.42 -17.69 -13.89
N LEU A 16 9.24 -17.58 -13.24
CA LEU A 16 8.89 -16.49 -12.33
C LEU A 16 9.70 -16.47 -11.02
N THR A 17 10.17 -17.62 -10.54
CA THR A 17 10.94 -17.74 -9.28
C THR A 17 12.45 -17.75 -9.46
N THR A 18 12.99 -17.82 -10.69
CA THR A 18 14.43 -17.81 -10.95
C THR A 18 14.92 -16.42 -11.40
N ALA A 19 15.99 -15.92 -10.79
CA ALA A 19 16.50 -14.55 -10.98
C ALA A 19 17.17 -14.30 -12.35
N PRO A 20 17.19 -13.03 -12.85
CA PRO A 20 16.73 -11.81 -12.20
C PRO A 20 15.52 -11.23 -12.94
N LEU A 21 14.30 -11.69 -12.63
CA LEU A 21 13.09 -10.99 -13.09
C LEU A 21 12.78 -9.76 -12.24
N LEU A 22 13.17 -9.75 -10.96
CA LEU A 22 12.97 -8.61 -10.07
C LEU A 22 14.18 -7.66 -10.09
N LEU A 23 13.91 -6.38 -10.23
CA LEU A 23 14.89 -5.32 -10.12
C LEU A 23 15.12 -4.94 -8.65
N MET A 24 16.38 -4.62 -8.32
CA MET A 24 16.70 -4.04 -7.02
C MET A 24 16.14 -2.62 -6.94
N PRO A 25 15.41 -2.24 -5.87
CA PRO A 25 14.77 -0.93 -5.76
C PRO A 25 15.80 0.21 -5.71
N GLN A 26 15.54 1.28 -6.46
CA GLN A 26 16.33 2.51 -6.43
C GLN A 26 15.47 3.67 -5.93
N PHE A 27 15.53 3.99 -4.64
CA PHE A 27 14.65 4.98 -3.98
C PHE A 27 14.73 6.42 -4.52
N LYS A 28 15.76 6.74 -5.32
CA LYS A 28 15.89 8.05 -5.99
C LYS A 28 15.03 8.18 -7.26
N LEU A 29 14.51 7.07 -7.78
CA LEU A 29 13.69 7.03 -8.99
C LEU A 29 12.22 6.81 -8.63
N PRO A 30 11.29 7.34 -9.43
CA PRO A 30 9.87 7.18 -9.13
C PRO A 30 9.42 5.73 -9.31
N PHE A 31 8.51 5.29 -8.44
CA PHE A 31 7.88 3.97 -8.54
C PHE A 31 6.58 4.01 -9.35
N LYS A 32 6.19 2.86 -9.89
CA LYS A 32 4.88 2.62 -10.49
C LYS A 32 4.19 1.47 -9.78
N LEU A 33 3.07 1.76 -9.13
CA LEU A 33 2.26 0.77 -8.45
C LEU A 33 1.05 0.42 -9.31
N TYR A 34 1.05 -0.76 -9.90
CA TYR A 34 -0.12 -1.29 -10.59
C TYR A 34 -1.00 -2.00 -9.56
N ILE A 35 -2.24 -1.54 -9.40
CA ILE A 35 -3.22 -2.15 -8.50
C ILE A 35 -4.40 -2.72 -9.29
N ASP A 36 -4.96 -3.80 -8.79
CA ASP A 36 -6.15 -4.44 -9.38
C ASP A 36 -6.94 -5.18 -8.30
N ALA A 37 -8.26 -4.98 -8.25
CA ALA A 37 -9.15 -5.61 -7.27
C ALA A 37 -10.21 -6.46 -7.97
N SER A 38 -10.54 -7.62 -7.41
CA SER A 38 -11.67 -8.45 -7.86
C SER A 38 -12.62 -8.75 -6.70
N GLY A 39 -13.65 -9.56 -6.92
CA GLY A 39 -14.46 -10.12 -5.84
C GLY A 39 -13.75 -11.22 -5.04
N ASP A 40 -12.64 -11.75 -5.55
CA ASP A 40 -11.91 -12.88 -4.97
C ASP A 40 -10.63 -12.45 -4.23
N GLY A 41 -9.92 -11.45 -4.76
CA GLY A 41 -8.63 -11.02 -4.25
C GLY A 41 -8.26 -9.56 -4.56
N LEU A 42 -7.25 -9.09 -3.85
CA LEU A 42 -6.54 -7.83 -4.08
C LEU A 42 -5.16 -8.18 -4.61
N GLY A 43 -4.70 -7.47 -5.64
CA GLY A 43 -3.36 -7.66 -6.19
C GLY A 43 -2.69 -6.34 -6.52
N ALA A 44 -1.38 -6.29 -6.32
CA ALA A 44 -0.55 -5.22 -6.84
C ALA A 44 0.82 -5.71 -7.29
N ALA A 45 1.39 -4.92 -8.17
CA ALA A 45 2.74 -5.09 -8.64
C ALA A 45 3.47 -3.75 -8.64
N LEU A 46 4.57 -3.69 -7.90
CA LEU A 46 5.44 -2.54 -7.82
C LEU A 46 6.51 -2.65 -8.90
N TYR A 47 6.63 -1.62 -9.73
CA TYR A 47 7.56 -1.51 -10.83
C TYR A 47 8.41 -0.26 -10.69
N GLN A 48 9.54 -0.26 -11.40
CA GLN A 48 10.36 0.93 -11.55
C GLN A 48 11.02 0.93 -12.92
N VAL A 49 11.23 2.14 -13.47
CA VAL A 49 12.02 2.33 -14.68
C VAL A 49 13.45 2.60 -14.27
N GLN A 50 14.37 1.71 -14.65
CA GLN A 50 15.81 1.83 -14.35
C GLN A 50 16.62 1.81 -15.63
N ILE A 51 17.82 2.40 -15.60
CA ILE A 51 18.76 2.32 -16.72
C ILE A 51 19.59 1.05 -16.57
N ILE A 52 19.37 0.07 -17.45
CA ILE A 52 20.12 -1.18 -17.52
C ILE A 52 20.75 -1.25 -18.92
N ASN A 53 22.07 -1.45 -19.00
CA ASN A 53 22.81 -1.48 -20.26
C ASN A 53 22.52 -0.24 -21.14
N TYR A 54 22.53 0.95 -20.53
CA TYR A 54 22.28 2.25 -21.19
C TYR A 54 20.88 2.41 -21.79
N LYS A 55 19.92 1.55 -21.43
CA LYS A 55 18.53 1.64 -21.90
C LYS A 55 17.57 1.71 -20.72
N PRO A 56 16.47 2.50 -20.81
CA PRO A 56 15.41 2.46 -19.83
C PRO A 56 14.66 1.14 -19.93
N VAL A 57 14.59 0.43 -18.81
CA VAL A 57 13.88 -0.84 -18.64
C VAL A 57 12.91 -0.67 -17.48
N GLU A 58 11.62 -0.87 -17.76
CA GLU A 58 10.61 -0.99 -16.72
C GLU A 58 10.58 -2.45 -16.24
N GLY A 59 10.91 -2.67 -14.97
CA GLY A 59 10.94 -4.00 -14.39
C GLY A 59 10.22 -4.06 -13.05
N PRO A 60 9.69 -5.25 -12.69
CA PRO A 60 9.03 -5.46 -11.41
C PRO A 60 10.04 -5.45 -10.28
N ILE A 61 9.65 -4.92 -9.13
CA ILE A 61 10.42 -4.94 -7.88
C ILE A 61 9.77 -5.92 -6.90
N CYS A 62 8.45 -5.84 -6.79
CA CYS A 62 7.69 -6.65 -5.85
C CYS A 62 6.31 -6.96 -6.42
N PHE A 63 5.83 -8.17 -6.15
CA PHE A 63 4.46 -8.59 -6.38
C PHE A 63 3.84 -8.92 -5.03
N ILE A 64 2.63 -8.45 -4.79
CA ILE A 64 1.94 -8.66 -3.54
C ILE A 64 0.45 -8.84 -3.80
N SER A 65 -0.18 -9.75 -3.06
CA SER A 65 -1.61 -10.03 -3.20
C SER A 65 -2.18 -10.64 -1.94
N ARG A 66 -3.49 -10.49 -1.76
CA ARG A 66 -4.23 -11.05 -0.63
C ARG A 66 -5.61 -11.52 -1.07
N GLN A 67 -6.10 -12.58 -0.44
CA GLN A 67 -7.51 -12.93 -0.53
C GLN A 67 -8.38 -11.91 0.22
N ILE A 68 -9.61 -11.74 -0.25
CA ILE A 68 -10.61 -10.88 0.38
C ILE A 68 -11.17 -11.57 1.62
N LYS A 69 -11.34 -10.81 2.71
CA LYS A 69 -11.92 -11.32 3.95
C LYS A 69 -13.44 -11.51 3.79
N PRO A 70 -14.06 -12.44 4.54
CA PRO A 70 -15.52 -12.64 4.48
C PRO A 70 -16.33 -11.35 4.71
N THR A 71 -15.84 -10.42 5.53
CA THR A 71 -16.48 -9.12 5.78
C THR A 71 -16.39 -8.16 4.60
N GLU A 72 -15.32 -8.26 3.81
CA GLU A 72 -15.03 -7.39 2.66
C GLU A 72 -15.79 -7.86 1.41
N THR A 73 -16.28 -9.10 1.36
CA THR A 73 -17.12 -9.62 0.25
C THR A 73 -18.40 -8.82 0.01
N ARG A 74 -18.84 -8.04 1.01
CA ARG A 74 -20.04 -7.19 0.93
C ARG A 74 -19.75 -5.82 0.32
N TYR A 75 -18.49 -5.49 0.06
CA TYR A 75 -18.10 -4.21 -0.51
C TYR A 75 -18.44 -4.13 -1.99
N GLY A 76 -18.95 -2.97 -2.41
CA GLY A 76 -19.15 -2.70 -3.84
C GLY A 76 -17.81 -2.55 -4.56
N ALA A 77 -17.81 -2.66 -5.90
CA ALA A 77 -16.59 -2.56 -6.71
C ALA A 77 -15.72 -1.33 -6.37
N THR A 78 -16.35 -0.17 -6.22
CA THR A 78 -15.67 1.08 -5.84
C THR A 78 -14.98 1.01 -4.47
N GLN A 79 -15.60 0.34 -3.49
CA GLN A 79 -15.02 0.16 -2.16
C GLN A 79 -13.90 -0.86 -2.18
N MET A 80 -14.02 -1.91 -3.00
CA MET A 80 -12.98 -2.92 -3.21
C MET A 80 -11.71 -2.34 -3.81
N GLU A 81 -11.86 -1.48 -4.82
CA GLU A 81 -10.76 -0.72 -5.39
C GLU A 81 -10.09 0.16 -4.34
N PHE A 82 -10.88 0.89 -3.54
CA PHE A 82 -10.33 1.76 -2.50
C PHE A 82 -9.60 0.97 -1.39
N LEU A 83 -10.16 -0.17 -0.98
CA LEU A 83 -9.51 -1.12 -0.07
C LEU A 83 -8.19 -1.64 -0.67
N CYS A 84 -8.18 -1.98 -1.96
CA CYS A 84 -6.99 -2.43 -2.66
C CYS A 84 -5.87 -1.41 -2.52
N LEU A 85 -6.13 -0.15 -2.82
CA LEU A 85 -5.11 0.90 -2.71
C LEU A 85 -4.58 1.00 -1.27
N VAL A 86 -5.47 1.13 -0.29
CA VAL A 86 -5.08 1.31 1.12
C VAL A 86 -4.21 0.16 1.61
N TRP A 87 -4.65 -1.08 1.37
CA TRP A 87 -3.91 -2.25 1.81
C TRP A 87 -2.51 -2.30 1.18
N HIS A 88 -2.39 -1.98 -0.11
CA HIS A 88 -1.08 -1.97 -0.77
C HIS A 88 -0.20 -0.83 -0.32
N LEU A 89 -0.74 0.36 -0.01
CA LEU A 89 0.04 1.46 0.57
C LEU A 89 0.58 1.07 1.94
N GLU A 90 -0.24 0.45 2.80
CA GLU A 90 0.19 0.01 4.13
C GLU A 90 1.29 -1.07 4.06
N ASN A 91 1.15 -2.04 3.16
CA ASN A 91 2.12 -3.15 3.05
C ASN A 91 3.40 -2.77 2.28
N LEU A 92 3.32 -1.81 1.36
CA LEU A 92 4.46 -1.31 0.60
C LEU A 92 5.00 0.02 1.16
N ASN A 93 4.62 0.39 2.39
CA ASN A 93 5.05 1.65 3.02
C ASN A 93 6.58 1.79 2.98
N TYR A 94 7.32 0.72 3.28
CA TYR A 94 8.78 0.70 3.24
C TYR A 94 9.38 1.15 1.88
N PHE A 95 8.66 0.95 0.77
CA PHE A 95 9.09 1.40 -0.56
C PHE A 95 8.57 2.78 -0.94
N LEU A 96 7.36 3.12 -0.51
CA LEU A 96 6.61 4.27 -1.00
C LEU A 96 6.76 5.51 -0.11
N GLU A 97 7.08 5.33 1.17
CA GLU A 97 7.28 6.43 2.11
C GLU A 97 8.40 7.36 1.63
N GLY A 98 8.10 8.65 1.56
CA GLY A 98 9.03 9.68 1.09
C GLY A 98 9.40 9.62 -0.40
N CYS A 99 8.93 8.62 -1.15
CA CYS A 99 9.23 8.45 -2.57
C CYS A 99 8.10 9.00 -3.44
N VAL A 100 8.43 9.43 -4.66
CA VAL A 100 7.43 9.80 -5.69
C VAL A 100 6.96 8.54 -6.39
N PHE A 101 5.65 8.36 -6.55
CA PHE A 101 5.12 7.20 -7.23
C PHE A 101 3.80 7.46 -7.96
N GLU A 102 3.56 6.62 -8.96
CA GLU A 102 2.33 6.62 -9.74
C GLU A 102 1.51 5.38 -9.41
N VAL A 103 0.25 5.55 -9.02
CA VAL A 103 -0.70 4.46 -8.87
C VAL A 103 -1.48 4.32 -10.18
N ILE A 104 -1.41 3.14 -10.77
CA ILE A 104 -2.06 2.80 -12.04
C ILE A 104 -3.20 1.84 -11.74
N THR A 105 -4.41 2.25 -12.12
CA THR A 105 -5.66 1.51 -11.90
C THR A 105 -6.57 1.63 -13.12
N ASP A 106 -7.44 0.66 -13.35
CA ASP A 106 -8.50 0.69 -14.35
C ASP A 106 -9.82 1.28 -13.79
N CYS A 107 -9.82 1.68 -12.51
CA CYS A 107 -10.97 2.27 -11.85
C CYS A 107 -10.97 3.81 -11.91
N ASN A 108 -11.87 4.36 -12.72
CA ASN A 108 -12.08 5.81 -12.82
C ASN A 108 -12.64 6.45 -11.53
N ALA A 109 -13.23 5.65 -10.63
CA ALA A 109 -13.92 6.16 -9.44
C ALA A 109 -12.97 6.73 -8.38
N PHE A 110 -11.67 6.41 -8.42
CA PHE A 110 -10.68 6.92 -7.46
C PHE A 110 -10.66 8.44 -7.36
N LYS A 111 -10.76 9.15 -8.49
CA LYS A 111 -10.76 10.62 -8.50
C LYS A 111 -11.95 11.21 -7.74
N SER A 112 -13.11 10.53 -7.80
CA SER A 112 -14.32 10.95 -7.09
C SER A 112 -14.25 10.56 -5.61
N LEU A 113 -13.81 9.33 -5.32
CA LEU A 113 -13.67 8.80 -3.96
C LEU A 113 -12.78 9.68 -3.08
N LEU A 114 -11.67 10.14 -3.65
CA LEU A 114 -10.67 10.95 -2.98
C LEU A 114 -11.11 12.38 -2.67
N ASN A 115 -12.13 12.86 -3.37
CA ASN A 115 -12.69 14.21 -3.22
C ASN A 115 -14.11 14.18 -2.61
N MET A 116 -14.55 13.02 -2.13
CA MET A 116 -15.88 12.84 -1.58
C MET A 116 -15.99 13.52 -0.21
N LYS A 117 -16.96 14.44 -0.08
CA LYS A 117 -17.14 15.28 1.12
C LYS A 117 -17.76 14.54 2.32
N THR A 118 -18.58 13.53 2.05
CA THR A 118 -19.30 12.76 3.08
C THR A 118 -19.06 11.25 2.92
N PRO A 119 -17.84 10.76 3.18
CA PRO A 119 -17.53 9.34 3.15
C PRO A 119 -18.20 8.58 4.30
N ASN A 120 -18.48 7.30 4.06
CA ASN A 120 -18.85 6.38 5.14
C ASN A 120 -17.67 6.21 6.13
N ARG A 121 -17.93 5.82 7.38
CA ARG A 121 -16.94 5.82 8.47
C ARG A 121 -15.64 5.10 8.13
N HIS A 122 -15.71 3.93 7.49
CA HIS A 122 -14.52 3.17 7.08
C HIS A 122 -13.77 3.85 5.93
N MET A 123 -14.50 4.43 4.97
CA MET A 123 -13.90 5.17 3.85
C MET A 123 -13.21 6.44 4.32
N LEU A 124 -13.70 7.09 5.38
CA LEU A 124 -13.03 8.24 6.00
C LEU A 124 -11.66 7.84 6.57
N ARG A 125 -11.59 6.69 7.27
CA ARG A 125 -10.32 6.18 7.82
C ARG A 125 -9.32 5.90 6.71
N TRP A 126 -9.78 5.26 5.63
CA TRP A 126 -8.98 5.00 4.44
C TRP A 126 -8.50 6.28 3.73
N GLN A 127 -9.36 7.29 3.64
CA GLN A 127 -8.95 8.60 3.11
C GLN A 127 -7.83 9.21 3.94
N ILE A 128 -7.91 9.14 5.27
CA ILE A 128 -6.86 9.66 6.17
C ILE A 128 -5.52 8.96 5.89
N THR A 129 -5.51 7.62 5.80
CA THR A 129 -4.29 6.86 5.46
C THR A 129 -3.69 7.31 4.13
N ILE A 130 -4.53 7.56 3.12
CA ILE A 130 -4.04 8.01 1.81
C ILE A 130 -3.49 9.44 1.85
N GLN A 131 -3.93 10.30 2.77
CA GLN A 131 -3.45 11.69 2.85
C GLN A 131 -1.93 11.77 3.07
N GLU A 132 -1.35 10.81 3.79
CA GLU A 132 0.09 10.74 4.03
C GLU A 132 0.89 10.69 2.72
N TYR A 133 0.35 10.04 1.69
CA TYR A 133 1.00 9.87 0.39
C TYR A 133 0.59 10.92 -0.65
N ARG A 134 -0.42 11.76 -0.38
CA ARG A 134 -1.01 12.67 -1.38
C ARG A 134 -0.03 13.63 -2.03
N GLY A 135 1.01 14.05 -1.32
CA GLY A 135 2.02 14.97 -1.85
C GLY A 135 2.90 14.34 -2.93
N ASN A 136 3.15 13.04 -2.84
CA ASN A 136 4.10 12.33 -3.70
C ASN A 136 3.45 11.27 -4.60
N MET A 137 2.14 11.02 -4.42
CA MET A 137 1.36 10.03 -5.16
C MET A 137 0.54 10.68 -6.28
N THR A 138 0.70 10.17 -7.50
CA THR A 138 -0.17 10.52 -8.63
C THR A 138 -1.02 9.32 -9.05
N ILE A 139 -2.34 9.48 -9.15
CA ILE A 139 -3.24 8.40 -9.60
C ILE A 139 -3.54 8.57 -11.08
N VAL A 140 -3.16 7.56 -11.85
CA VAL A 140 -3.34 7.50 -13.30
C VAL A 140 -4.34 6.39 -13.62
N HIS A 141 -5.51 6.78 -14.11
CA HIS A 141 -6.43 5.81 -14.69
C HIS A 141 -5.95 5.42 -16.09
N LYS A 142 -5.73 4.12 -16.31
CA LYS A 142 -5.45 3.58 -17.65
C LYS A 142 -6.49 2.51 -17.99
N HIS A 143 -7.34 2.83 -18.94
CA HIS A 143 -8.32 1.89 -19.46
C HIS A 143 -7.61 0.87 -20.37
N GLY A 144 -7.66 -0.43 -20.04
CA GLY A 144 -7.19 -1.50 -20.92
C GLY A 144 -6.32 -2.59 -20.27
N ASN A 145 -5.73 -3.42 -21.12
CA ASN A 145 -5.10 -4.72 -20.86
C ASN A 145 -3.72 -4.65 -20.12
N ILE A 146 -3.49 -3.61 -19.31
CA ILE A 146 -2.19 -3.29 -18.67
C ILE A 146 -2.05 -3.98 -17.30
N GLY A 147 -3.18 -4.33 -16.67
CA GLY A 147 -3.22 -5.02 -15.38
C GLY A 147 -2.78 -6.49 -15.40
N LYS A 148 -2.41 -7.09 -16.53
CA LYS A 148 -2.08 -8.55 -16.63
C LYS A 148 -1.09 -9.03 -15.57
N ASN A 149 -0.19 -8.16 -15.14
CA ASN A 149 0.83 -8.46 -14.13
C ASN A 149 0.23 -8.63 -12.72
N ALA A 150 -0.79 -7.83 -12.36
CA ALA A 150 -1.51 -7.91 -11.07
C ALA A 150 -2.78 -8.79 -11.16
N ASP A 151 -3.33 -8.94 -12.36
CA ASP A 151 -4.57 -9.63 -12.65
C ASP A 151 -4.47 -11.14 -12.38
N GLY A 152 -3.32 -11.76 -12.67
CA GLY A 152 -3.07 -13.14 -12.27
C GLY A 152 -3.09 -13.33 -10.75
N LEU A 153 -2.58 -12.34 -10.01
CA LEU A 153 -2.47 -12.40 -8.55
C LEU A 153 -3.83 -12.24 -7.86
N ARG A 154 -4.69 -11.35 -8.35
CA ARG A 154 -6.03 -11.14 -7.76
C ARG A 154 -7.02 -12.25 -8.06
N ARG A 155 -6.87 -12.98 -9.18
CA ARG A 155 -7.79 -14.04 -9.61
C ARG A 155 -7.51 -15.36 -8.93
N TRP A 156 -6.27 -15.56 -8.47
CA TRP A 156 -5.86 -16.79 -7.79
C TRP A 156 -5.17 -16.50 -6.45
N PRO A 157 -5.83 -15.77 -5.54
CA PRO A 157 -5.24 -15.46 -4.25
C PRO A 157 -5.10 -16.75 -3.44
N LEU A 158 -3.96 -16.91 -2.78
CA LEU A 158 -3.76 -18.03 -1.86
C LEU A 158 -4.65 -17.84 -0.62
N PRO A 159 -5.21 -18.92 -0.05
CA PRO A 159 -5.92 -18.85 1.20
C PRO A 159 -5.04 -18.24 2.29
N ASN A 160 -5.64 -17.42 3.15
CA ASN A 160 -4.93 -16.81 4.27
C ASN A 160 -4.78 -17.82 5.43
N ASN A 161 -3.91 -18.82 5.26
CA ASN A 161 -3.59 -19.86 6.25
C ASN A 161 -2.10 -19.82 6.63
N ILE A 162 -1.69 -20.57 7.66
CA ILE A 162 -0.31 -20.61 8.17
C ILE A 162 0.69 -21.04 7.07
N ASP A 163 0.25 -21.84 6.11
CA ASP A 163 1.07 -22.33 5.00
C ASP A 163 1.31 -21.27 3.91
N ASN A 164 0.59 -20.14 3.95
CA ASN A 164 0.76 -19.04 3.03
C ASN A 164 1.95 -18.17 3.49
N PRO A 165 3.00 -17.99 2.67
CA PRO A 165 4.13 -17.13 3.02
C PRO A 165 3.74 -15.65 3.23
N ALA A 166 2.58 -15.23 2.74
CA ALA A 166 1.98 -13.91 2.96
C ALA A 166 0.82 -13.95 3.99
N TYR A 167 0.83 -14.92 4.92
CA TYR A 167 -0.18 -15.04 5.96
C TYR A 167 -0.28 -13.77 6.81
N VAL A 168 -1.49 -13.23 6.92
CA VAL A 168 -1.80 -12.10 7.80
C VAL A 168 -2.78 -12.58 8.89
N PRO A 169 -2.37 -12.61 10.17
CA PRO A 169 -3.29 -12.96 11.25
C PRO A 169 -4.49 -12.03 11.26
N GLU A 170 -5.70 -12.57 11.47
CA GLU A 170 -6.94 -11.78 11.42
C GLU A 170 -6.99 -10.63 12.46
N GLU A 171 -6.20 -10.74 13.53
CA GLU A 171 -6.19 -9.84 14.69
C GLU A 171 -4.81 -9.23 14.99
N ALA A 172 -3.90 -9.16 14.01
CA ALA A 172 -2.69 -8.37 14.20
C ALA A 172 -3.01 -6.88 14.06
N TYR A 173 -3.55 -6.25 15.12
CA TYR A 173 -3.15 -4.86 15.36
C TYR A 173 -1.62 -4.88 15.34
N PRO A 174 -0.93 -3.97 14.64
CA PRO A 174 0.48 -3.81 14.90
C PRO A 174 0.58 -3.56 16.40
N GLN A 175 1.11 -4.52 17.15
CA GLN A 175 1.70 -4.20 18.43
C GLN A 175 2.85 -3.31 18.03
N ILE A 176 2.58 -2.01 17.91
CA ILE A 176 3.64 -1.01 17.89
C ILE A 176 4.22 -1.19 19.28
N PRO A 177 5.40 -1.83 19.43
CA PRO A 177 6.03 -1.80 20.73
C PRO A 177 6.12 -0.31 21.08
N ILE A 178 5.67 0.05 22.28
CA ILE A 178 5.98 1.38 22.79
C ILE A 178 7.49 1.35 22.99
N GLU A 179 8.24 1.72 21.94
CA GLU A 179 9.72 1.80 21.91
C GLU A 179 10.25 2.79 22.96
N GLY A 180 9.34 3.54 23.58
CA GLY A 180 9.52 4.22 24.82
C GLY A 180 8.33 5.16 25.02
N ILE A 181 7.76 5.19 26.22
CA ILE A 181 7.21 6.46 26.67
C ILE A 181 8.47 7.31 26.87
N ILE A 182 8.78 8.20 25.94
CA ILE A 182 9.76 9.25 26.20
C ILE A 182 9.07 10.16 27.22
N VAL A 183 9.12 9.76 28.48
CA VAL A 183 9.10 10.72 29.57
C VAL A 183 10.43 11.44 29.40
N THR A 184 10.45 12.48 28.56
CA THR A 184 11.40 13.54 28.82
C THR A 184 11.06 13.92 30.25
N ASP A 185 11.97 13.65 31.19
CA ASP A 185 11.95 14.29 32.49
C ASP A 185 12.06 15.79 32.18
N LEU A 186 10.93 16.40 31.84
CA LEU A 186 10.74 17.83 31.84
C LEU A 186 10.98 18.18 33.29
N ASN A 187 12.23 18.55 33.55
CA ASN A 187 12.72 18.84 34.87
C ASN A 187 11.79 19.90 35.49
N THR A 188 11.61 19.91 36.80
CA THR A 188 10.66 20.80 37.48
C THR A 188 10.86 22.27 37.08
N THR A 189 12.07 22.63 36.68
CA THR A 189 12.47 23.92 36.10
C THR A 189 11.64 24.32 34.86
N PHE A 190 11.32 23.40 33.95
CA PHE A 190 10.50 23.70 32.77
C PHE A 190 9.07 24.10 33.16
N PHE A 191 8.48 23.37 34.12
CA PHE A 191 7.14 23.70 34.61
C PHE A 191 7.11 24.99 35.44
N GLU A 192 8.21 25.32 36.12
CA GLU A 192 8.37 26.61 36.79
C GLU A 192 8.51 27.76 35.79
N GLU A 193 9.26 27.59 34.71
CA GLU A 193 9.36 28.57 33.61
C GLU A 193 8.00 28.83 32.95
N VAL A 194 7.25 27.76 32.66
CA VAL A 194 5.90 27.88 32.10
C VAL A 194 4.95 28.59 33.08
N ARG A 195 5.01 28.28 34.39
CA ARG A 195 4.21 29.02 35.39
C ARG A 195 4.61 30.50 35.49
N ASN A 196 5.91 30.78 35.41
CA ASN A 196 6.42 32.16 35.44
C ASN A 196 6.03 32.92 34.17
N SER A 197 5.96 32.29 33.01
CA SER A 197 5.50 32.94 31.77
C SER A 197 4.03 33.35 31.87
N TYR A 198 3.17 32.52 32.46
CA TYR A 198 1.77 32.88 32.68
C TYR A 198 1.60 34.08 33.63
N ASN A 199 2.48 34.23 34.62
CA ASN A 199 2.46 35.37 35.55
C ASN A 199 3.00 36.67 34.93
N GLN A 200 3.83 36.57 33.89
CA GLN A 200 4.40 37.73 33.18
C GLN A 200 3.53 38.19 32.00
N ASP A 201 2.68 37.32 31.48
CA ASP A 201 1.81 37.62 30.35
C ASP A 201 0.56 38.37 30.81
N LYS A 202 0.45 39.66 30.41
CA LYS A 202 -0.65 40.56 30.78
C LYS A 202 -2.03 40.08 30.27
N ASN A 203 -2.05 39.12 29.35
CA ASN A 203 -3.27 38.54 28.81
C ASN A 203 -3.78 37.32 29.62
N CYS A 204 -2.98 36.80 30.55
CA CYS A 204 -3.32 35.62 31.37
C CYS A 204 -3.73 35.96 32.81
N SER A 205 -3.64 37.22 33.22
CA SER A 205 -4.18 37.71 34.51
C SER A 205 -5.69 37.98 34.40
N ILE A 206 -6.50 37.18 35.09
CA ILE A 206 -7.88 37.55 35.45
C ILE A 206 -7.85 38.58 36.58
#